data_AF-A0A3N5HCX3-F1
#
_entry.id   AF-A0A3N5HCX3-F1
#
_cell.length_a   1.000
_cell.length_b   1.000
_cell.length_c   1.000
_cell.angle_alpha   90.00
_cell.angle_beta   90.00
_cell.angle_gamma   90.00
#
_symmetry.space_group_name_H-M   'P 1'
#
loop_
_entity.id
_entity.type
_entity.pdbx_description
1 polymer ?
#
loop_
_entity_poly.entity_id
_entity_poly.type
_entity_poly.pdbx_seq_one_letter_code
_entity_poly.pdbx_strand_id
1 'polypeptide(L)' 'MYRSAVTREREHLVSRPLKQLLEELDPDAFWRVHRSYVVNLRAILGVRKLGCGGLEIVLRDHPERIPVSHPYAHRFRQM' A
#
# COMPACT_ATOMS: atom_id res chain seq x y z
N MET A 1 -9.45 -9.81 -13.15
CA MET A 1 -9.07 -8.93 -12.02
C MET A 1 -8.00 -9.65 -11.21
N TYR A 2 -6.73 -9.32 -11.42
CA TYR A 2 -5.57 -9.99 -10.81
C TYR A 2 -5.17 -9.25 -9.53
N ARG A 3 -4.85 -9.98 -8.47
CA ARG A 3 -4.37 -9.43 -7.18
C ARG A 3 -2.97 -9.99 -6.96
N SER A 4 -1.97 -9.11 -6.87
CA SER A 4 -0.60 -9.48 -6.54
C SER A 4 -0.17 -8.85 -5.20
N ALA A 5 0.53 -9.63 -4.39
CA ALA A 5 1.35 -9.14 -3.30
C ALA A 5 2.77 -8.99 -3.82
N VAL A 6 3.25 -7.77 -3.85
CA VAL A 6 4.60 -7.45 -4.30
C VAL A 6 5.50 -7.41 -3.07
N THR A 7 6.51 -8.28 -3.07
CA THR A 7 7.61 -8.26 -2.08
C THR A 7 8.87 -7.71 -2.74
N ARG A 8 9.90 -7.39 -1.95
CA ARG A 8 11.19 -6.87 -2.43
C ARG A 8 11.83 -7.72 -3.52
N GLU A 9 11.57 -9.02 -3.54
CA GLU A 9 12.21 -9.95 -4.47
C GLU A 9 11.25 -10.53 -5.52
N ARG A 10 9.94 -10.60 -5.24
CA ARG A 10 8.97 -11.28 -6.12
C ARG A 10 7.57 -10.70 -6.04
N GLU A 11 6.90 -10.70 -7.18
CA GLU A 11 5.46 -10.53 -7.28
C GLU A 11 4.77 -11.89 -7.05
N HIS A 12 4.04 -12.00 -5.95
CA HIS A 12 3.23 -13.17 -5.63
C HIS A 12 1.80 -12.92 -6.03
N LEU A 13 1.30 -13.73 -6.94
CA LEU A 13 -0.09 -13.76 -7.32
C LEU A 13 -0.94 -14.27 -6.13
N VAL A 14 -1.62 -13.35 -5.43
CA VAL A 14 -2.43 -13.69 -4.26
C VAL A 14 -3.83 -14.06 -4.74
N SER A 15 -4.08 -15.37 -4.81
CA SER A 15 -5.39 -15.92 -5.13
C SER A 15 -6.41 -15.78 -4.00
N ARG A 16 -6.01 -15.24 -2.83
CA ARG A 16 -6.85 -14.98 -1.65
C ARG A 16 -7.51 -13.59 -1.70
N PRO A 17 -8.71 -13.42 -1.12
CA PRO A 17 -9.34 -12.11 -0.97
C PRO A 17 -8.48 -11.21 -0.07
N LEU A 18 -8.27 -9.95 -0.48
CA LEU A 18 -7.52 -8.95 0.30
C LEU A 18 -8.01 -8.81 1.75
N LYS A 19 -9.30 -9.08 1.99
CA LYS A 19 -9.92 -9.06 3.32
C LYS A 19 -9.32 -10.13 4.25
N GLN A 20 -9.15 -11.36 3.78
CA GLN A 20 -8.54 -12.44 4.57
C GLN A 20 -7.06 -12.15 4.85
N LEU A 21 -6.35 -11.60 3.86
CA LEU A 21 -4.96 -11.20 4.06
C LEU A 21 -4.84 -10.14 5.16
N LEU A 22 -5.76 -9.17 5.20
CA LEU A 22 -5.78 -8.14 6.25
C LEU A 22 -6.11 -8.68 7.64
N GLU A 23 -6.82 -9.81 7.74
CA GLU A 23 -7.11 -10.47 9.02
C GLU A 23 -5.88 -11.21 9.57
N GLU A 24 -5.00 -11.70 8.70
CA GLU A 24 -3.77 -12.41 9.06
C GLU A 24 -2.55 -11.48 9.24
N LEU A 25 -2.60 -10.26 8.67
CA LEU A 25 -1.52 -9.29 8.70
C LEU A 25 -1.59 -8.39 9.94
N ASP A 26 -0.43 -8.07 10.49
CA ASP A 26 -0.30 -7.11 11.59
C ASP A 26 -0.82 -5.71 11.14
N PRO A 27 -1.90 -5.20 11.75
CA PRO A 27 -2.51 -3.93 11.37
C PRO A 27 -1.63 -2.72 11.66
N ASP A 28 -0.64 -2.84 12.56
CA ASP A 28 0.30 -1.78 12.89
C ASP A 28 1.47 -1.74 11.89
N ALA A 29 1.81 -2.88 11.27
CA ALA A 29 2.86 -2.96 10.25
C ALA A 29 2.32 -2.82 8.81
N PHE A 30 1.07 -3.23 8.56
CA PHE A 30 0.47 -3.26 7.22
C PHE A 30 -0.78 -2.40 7.15
N TRP A 31 -0.74 -1.38 6.30
CA TRP A 31 -1.86 -0.48 6.12
C TRP A 31 -2.52 -0.69 4.77
N ARG A 32 -3.85 -0.73 4.78
CA ARG A 32 -4.64 -0.57 3.57
C ARG A 32 -4.62 0.89 3.16
N VAL A 33 -4.19 1.14 1.93
CA VAL A 33 -4.02 2.51 1.39
C VAL A 33 -4.93 2.76 0.20
N HIS A 34 -5.45 1.69 -0.40
CA HIS A 34 -6.42 1.72 -1.48
C HIS A 34 -7.34 0.50 -1.36
N ARG A 35 -8.50 0.50 -2.05
CA ARG A 35 -9.41 -0.65 -2.06
C ARG A 35 -8.75 -1.96 -2.54
N SER A 36 -7.66 -1.86 -3.29
CA SER A 36 -6.91 -3.00 -3.85
C SER A 36 -5.47 -3.12 -3.36
N TYR A 37 -4.99 -2.19 -2.52
CA TYR A 37 -3.58 -2.17 -2.09
C TYR A 37 -3.45 -2.15 -0.58
N VAL A 38 -2.53 -2.99 -0.09
CA VAL A 38 -2.03 -3.03 1.29
C VAL A 38 -0.52 -2.90 1.21
N VAL A 39 0.04 -2.02 2.02
CA VAL A 39 1.47 -1.68 2.02
C VAL A 39 2.04 -1.92 3.40
N ASN A 40 3.24 -2.50 3.45
CA ASN A 40 4.05 -2.55 4.66
C ASN A 40 4.65 -1.17 4.93
N LEU A 41 4.42 -0.61 6.11
CA LEU A 41 4.93 0.71 6.48
C LEU A 41 6.46 0.78 6.45
N ARG A 42 7.16 -0.30 6.81
CA ARG A 42 8.63 -0.36 6.79
C ARG A 42 9.20 -0.32 5.37
N ALA A 43 8.40 -0.67 4.37
CA ALA A 43 8.79 -0.61 2.96
C ALA A 43 8.58 0.78 2.35
N ILE A 44 7.88 1.69 3.05
CA ILE A 44 7.63 3.05 2.57
C ILE A 44 8.93 3.85 2.66
N LEU A 45 9.34 4.41 1.52
CA LEU A 45 10.43 5.39 1.44
C LEU A 45 9.92 6.81 1.74
N GLY A 46 8.71 7.12 1.29
CA GLY A 46 8.06 8.39 1.56
C GLY A 46 6.70 8.51 0.88
N VAL A 47 6.04 9.64 1.12
CA VAL A 47 4.74 9.97 0.53
C VAL A 47 4.86 11.25 -0.29
N ARG A 48 4.31 11.24 -1.50
CA ARG A 48 4.28 12.41 -2.39
C ARG A 48 2.84 12.91 -2.53
N LYS A 49 2.68 14.23 -2.46
CA LYS A 49 1.44 14.90 -2.86
C LYS A 49 1.45 15.07 -4.38
N LEU A 50 0.36 14.64 -5.02
CA LEU A 50 0.09 14.91 -6.42
C LEU A 50 -0.57 16.27 -6.58
N GLY A 51 -0.34 16.93 -7.71
CA GLY A 51 -0.93 18.25 -8.02
C GLY A 51 -2.46 18.26 -8.03
N CYS A 52 -3.10 17.11 -8.22
CA CYS A 52 -4.56 16.94 -8.14
C CYS A 52 -5.10 16.76 -6.70
N GLY A 53 -4.26 16.90 -5.67
CA GLY A 53 -4.64 16.69 -4.27
C GLY A 53 -4.62 15.23 -3.80
N GLY A 54 -4.20 14.30 -4.66
CA GLY A 54 -3.95 12.91 -4.30
C GLY A 54 -2.64 12.71 -3.52
N LEU A 55 -2.49 11.54 -2.91
CA LEU A 55 -1.23 11.09 -2.31
C LEU A 55 -0.75 9.81 -3.01
N GLU A 56 0.56 9.69 -3.19
CA GLU A 56 1.22 8.48 -3.69
C GLU A 56 2.30 8.03 -2.70
N ILE A 57 2.36 6.74 -2.44
CA ILE A 57 3.41 6.12 -1.65
C ILE A 57 4.55 5.72 -2.58
N VAL A 58 5.76 6.11 -2.19
CA VAL A 58 7.00 5.66 -2.80
C VAL A 58 7.58 4.55 -1.94
N LEU A 59 7.89 3.42 -2.55
CA LEU A 59 8.48 2.26 -1.88
C LEU A 59 10.01 2.30 -2.01
N ARG A 60 10.73 1.75 -1.03
CA ARG A 60 12.20 1.78 -0.98
C ARG A 60 12.85 0.95 -2.08
N ASP A 61 12.32 -0.25 -2.33
CA ASP A 61 12.91 -1.24 -3.22
C ASP A 61 11.94 -1.64 -4.35
N HIS A 62 10.98 -0.77 -4.70
CA HIS A 62 10.01 -1.07 -5.75
C HIS A 62 9.69 0.17 -6.59
N PRO A 63 9.71 0.06 -7.94
CA PRO A 63 9.48 1.21 -8.82
C PRO A 63 8.00 1.63 -8.90
N GLU A 64 7.07 0.75 -8.55
CA GLU A 64 5.64 1.07 -8.55
C GLU A 64 5.29 2.09 -7.45
N ARG A 65 4.52 3.11 -7.83
CA ARG A 65 3.96 4.08 -6.91
C ARG A 65 2.54 3.67 -6.58
N ILE A 66 2.23 3.60 -5.29
CA ILE A 66 0.91 3.14 -4.85
C ILE A 66 0.02 4.36 -4.58
N PRO A 67 -1.10 4.54 -5.31
CA PRO A 67 -2.02 5.63 -5.05
C PRO A 67 -2.75 5.41 -3.72
N VAL A 68 -2.87 6.46 -2.92
CA VAL A 68 -3.63 6.44 -1.67
C VAL A 68 -5.02 6.99 -1.91
N SER A 69 -6.07 6.21 -1.60
CA SER A 69 -7.43 6.71 -1.68
C SER A 69 -7.71 7.75 -0.60
N HIS A 70 -8.58 8.71 -0.91
CA HIS A 70 -9.00 9.79 -0.01
C HIS A 70 -9.32 9.36 1.44
N PRO A 71 -10.08 8.28 1.72
CA PRO A 71 -10.36 7.87 3.10
C PRO A 71 -9.12 7.42 3.88
N TYR A 72 -8.02 7.02 3.23
CA TYR A 72 -6.79 6.60 3.90
C TYR A 72 -5.73 7.71 3.96
N ALA A 73 -5.91 8.78 3.18
CA ALA A 73 -4.96 9.88 3.09
C ALA A 73 -4.70 10.58 4.44
N HIS A 74 -5.68 10.59 5.35
CA HIS A 74 -5.52 11.17 6.68
C HIS A 74 -4.43 10.48 7.52
N ARG A 75 -4.22 9.17 7.32
CA ARG A 75 -3.20 8.39 8.06
C ARG A 75 -1.78 8.82 7.73
N PHE A 76 -1.57 9.40 6.54
CA PHE A 76 -0.27 9.85 6.07
C PHE A 76 0.00 11.34 6.32
N ARG A 77 -0.91 12.08 6.98
CA ARG A 77 -0.70 13.51 7.28
C ARG A 77 0.28 13.77 8.42
N GLN A 78 0.54 12.76 9.26
CA GLN A 78 1.44 12.86 10.41
C GLN A 78 2.79 12.17 10.20
N MET A 79 3.03 11.64 9.01
CA MET A 79 4.30 11.01 8.61
C MET A 79 5.20 12.02 7.92
#